data_AF-A0AAU3KVX2-F1
#
_entry.id   AF-A0AAU3KVX2-F1
#
_cell.length_a   1.000
_cell.length_b   1.000
_cell.length_c   1.000
_cell.angle_alpha   90.00
_cell.angle_beta   90.00
_cell.angle_gamma   90.00
#
_symmetry.space_group_name_H-M   'P 1'
#
loop_
_entity.id
_entity.type
_entity.pdbx_description
1 polymer ?
#
loop_
_entity_poly.entity_id
_entity_poly.type
_entity_poly.pdbx_seq_one_letter_code
_entity_poly.pdbx_strand_id
1 'polypeptide(L)'
;MTTAQILTIGLGTTAGLVGQAAWVLFALRRNGFHWNWHARPLPYTWRPVRAGLPVLGWVLGYAAISQVGVAVTMRVAFDHGGMSISSYADLLFQVPYGILAASLLTLLMPRISRFAALGDLRGVIADLGRGARYLTVALVPITVAMALLGPMLAGTVFGGRLDPVAARLIGTAVACSAFGLAPFALVMLQMRVFYAYNDTRTPTVINVAMVVTKVTVIAVSAAVFPDHIVVVLLSVSSSLAYVVGATLGHVLLRKRCGLLGFTAVGETFTRVVWATAIAGASCAAVMAIAQHTVSGHGFAHIVTLTGGAAGGAVAFLLAAKAIGIPEVRRARALLTA
;
A
#
# COMPACT_ATOMS: atom_id res chain seq x y z
N MET A 1 25.23 14.66 9.04
CA MET A 1 25.43 13.23 9.36
C MET A 1 26.92 12.99 9.52
N THR A 2 27.35 12.29 10.57
CA THR A 2 28.78 12.00 10.78
C THR A 2 29.22 10.78 9.95
N THR A 3 30.51 10.67 9.61
CA THR A 3 31.06 9.50 8.89
C THR A 3 30.75 8.19 9.61
N ALA A 4 30.74 8.21 10.95
CA ALA A 4 30.35 7.07 11.78
C ALA A 4 28.89 6.66 11.57
N GLN A 5 27.94 7.60 11.47
CA GLN A 5 26.54 7.31 11.18
C GLN A 5 26.38 6.67 9.78
N ILE A 6 27.08 7.20 8.78
CA ILE A 6 27.05 6.67 7.41
C ILE A 6 27.58 5.23 7.37
N LEU A 7 28.73 4.98 8.00
CA LEU A 7 29.33 3.64 8.08
C LEU A 7 28.44 2.66 8.85
N THR A 8 27.83 3.09 9.95
CA THR A 8 26.94 2.23 10.76
C THR A 8 25.72 1.79 9.95
N ILE A 9 25.07 2.73 9.23
CA ILE A 9 23.91 2.41 8.39
C ILE A 9 24.32 1.55 7.19
N GLY A 10 25.43 1.88 6.52
CA GLY A 10 25.91 1.15 5.34
C GLY A 10 26.38 -0.27 5.66
N LEU A 11 27.22 -0.44 6.68
CA LEU A 11 27.70 -1.76 7.09
C LEU A 11 26.57 -2.60 7.71
N GLY A 12 25.71 -1.99 8.53
CA GLY A 12 24.58 -2.67 9.15
C GLY A 12 23.59 -3.22 8.11
N THR A 13 23.23 -2.42 7.10
CA THR A 13 22.34 -2.88 6.02
C THR A 13 22.99 -3.99 5.17
N THR A 14 24.27 -3.84 4.82
CA THR A 14 25.02 -4.86 4.06
C THR A 14 25.11 -6.19 4.83
N ALA A 15 25.45 -6.13 6.12
CA ALA A 15 25.49 -7.32 6.98
C ALA A 15 24.12 -7.99 7.10
N GLY A 16 23.03 -7.20 7.17
CA GLY A 16 21.67 -7.72 7.15
C GLY A 16 21.34 -8.48 5.86
N LEU A 17 21.70 -7.94 4.70
CA LEU A 17 21.53 -8.61 3.39
C LEU A 17 22.34 -9.92 3.31
N VAL A 18 23.59 -9.91 3.79
CA VAL A 18 24.43 -11.11 3.86
C VAL A 18 23.80 -12.17 4.77
N GLY A 19 23.26 -11.76 5.93
CA GLY A 19 22.55 -12.66 6.84
C GLY A 19 21.30 -13.27 6.21
N GLN A 20 20.48 -12.46 5.52
CA GLN A 20 19.31 -12.94 4.78
C GLN A 20 19.68 -13.96 3.69
N ALA A 21 20.74 -13.68 2.91
CA ALA A 21 21.22 -14.60 1.88
C ALA A 21 21.77 -15.90 2.49
N ALA A 22 22.53 -15.80 3.58
CA ALA A 22 23.07 -16.96 4.29
C ALA A 22 21.95 -17.87 4.84
N TRP A 23 20.88 -17.28 5.37
CA TRP A 23 19.72 -18.04 5.85
C TRP A 23 19.03 -18.82 4.72
N VAL A 24 18.85 -18.18 3.55
CA VAL A 24 18.26 -18.84 2.37
C VAL A 24 19.15 -19.99 1.90
N LEU A 25 20.46 -19.80 1.84
CA LEU A 25 21.42 -20.86 1.50
C LEU A 25 21.38 -22.01 2.51
N PHE A 26 21.28 -21.70 3.80
CA PHE A 26 21.16 -22.69 4.86
C PHE A 26 19.87 -23.51 4.72
N ALA A 27 18.73 -22.84 4.50
CA ALA A 27 17.44 -23.51 4.30
C ALA A 27 17.43 -24.40 3.04
N LEU A 28 18.07 -23.96 1.95
CA LEU A 28 18.20 -24.77 0.72
C LEU A 28 19.04 -26.03 0.96
N ARG A 29 20.19 -25.89 1.64
CA ARG A 29 21.04 -27.04 1.98
C ARG A 29 20.32 -28.06 2.86
N ARG A 30 19.52 -27.60 3.83
CA ARG A 30 18.74 -28.50 4.69
C ARG A 30 17.69 -29.32 3.93
N ASN A 31 17.18 -28.79 2.82
CA ASN A 31 16.21 -29.48 1.95
C ASN A 31 16.88 -30.37 0.88
N GLY A 32 18.17 -30.68 1.02
CA GLY A 32 18.89 -31.55 0.08
C GLY A 32 19.21 -30.91 -1.28
N PHE A 33 19.10 -29.59 -1.40
CA PHE A 33 19.52 -28.90 -2.62
C PHE A 33 21.05 -28.79 -2.66
N HIS A 34 21.68 -29.59 -3.51
CA HIS A 34 23.11 -29.52 -3.79
C HIS A 34 23.35 -28.59 -4.98
N TRP A 35 24.03 -27.47 -4.75
CA TRP A 35 24.35 -26.51 -5.79
C TRP A 35 25.41 -27.10 -6.73
N ASN A 36 24.99 -27.60 -7.88
CA ASN A 36 25.90 -28.07 -8.92
C ASN A 36 26.03 -27.00 -10.01
N TRP A 37 27.19 -26.33 -10.08
CA TRP A 37 27.54 -25.39 -11.15
C TRP A 37 27.76 -26.14 -12.48
N HIS A 38 26.68 -26.56 -13.13
CA HIS A 38 26.73 -27.11 -14.49
C HIS A 38 26.29 -26.03 -15.50
N ALA A 39 27.15 -25.03 -15.73
CA ALA A 39 26.98 -24.11 -16.84
C ALA A 39 27.31 -24.86 -18.15
N ARG A 40 26.30 -25.45 -18.80
CA ARG A 40 26.47 -26.06 -20.14
C ARG A 40 26.37 -24.97 -21.22
N PRO A 41 27.45 -24.66 -21.96
CA PRO A 41 27.40 -23.73 -23.08
C PRO A 41 26.92 -24.50 -24.32
N LEU A 42 25.62 -24.83 -24.40
CA LEU A 42 25.03 -25.38 -25.62
C LEU A 42 23.86 -24.52 -26.13
N PRO A 43 23.58 -24.49 -27.46
CA PRO A 43 22.71 -23.50 -28.10
C PRO A 43 21.23 -23.54 -27.69
N TYR A 44 20.76 -24.64 -27.07
CA TYR A 44 19.34 -24.86 -26.74
C TYR A 44 18.83 -23.96 -25.60
N THR A 45 19.72 -23.41 -24.77
CA THR A 45 19.39 -22.51 -23.63
C THR A 45 19.09 -21.07 -24.06
N TRP A 46 19.37 -20.69 -25.32
CA TRP A 46 19.08 -19.33 -25.80
C TRP A 46 17.60 -19.07 -26.08
N ARG A 47 16.76 -20.10 -26.19
CA ARG A 47 15.30 -19.94 -26.31
C ARG A 47 14.66 -19.32 -25.06
N PRO A 48 14.91 -19.84 -23.84
CA PRO A 48 14.44 -19.19 -22.62
C PRO A 48 15.06 -17.80 -22.41
N VAL A 49 16.32 -17.58 -22.81
CA VAL A 49 16.94 -16.24 -22.77
C VAL A 49 16.26 -15.28 -23.74
N ARG A 50 16.04 -15.67 -25.02
CA ARG A 50 15.35 -14.82 -26.01
C ARG A 50 13.87 -14.59 -25.70
N ALA A 51 13.19 -15.57 -25.10
CA ALA A 51 11.81 -15.43 -24.64
C ALA A 51 11.72 -14.59 -23.35
N GLY A 52 12.72 -14.69 -22.47
CA GLY A 52 12.81 -13.94 -21.22
C GLY A 52 13.35 -12.52 -21.39
N LEU A 53 14.17 -12.25 -22.41
CA LEU A 53 14.77 -10.94 -22.66
C LEU A 53 13.75 -9.80 -22.79
N PRO A 54 12.64 -9.94 -23.56
CA PRO A 54 11.62 -8.90 -23.60
C PRO A 54 10.90 -8.73 -22.25
N VAL A 55 10.65 -9.82 -21.51
CA VAL A 55 10.06 -9.76 -20.17
C VAL A 55 10.97 -9.00 -19.21
N LEU A 56 12.28 -9.30 -19.25
CA LEU A 56 13.33 -8.61 -18.51
C LEU A 56 13.40 -7.13 -18.89
N GLY A 57 13.30 -6.81 -20.17
CA GLY A 57 13.25 -5.43 -20.66
C GLY A 57 12.08 -4.64 -20.06
N TRP A 58 10.89 -5.23 -20.00
CA TRP A 58 9.73 -4.59 -19.37
C TRP A 58 9.87 -4.42 -17.85
N VAL A 59 10.47 -5.40 -17.16
CA VAL A 59 10.75 -5.32 -15.71
C VAL A 59 11.81 -4.26 -15.41
N LEU A 60 12.88 -4.19 -16.20
CA LEU A 60 13.89 -3.15 -16.09
C LEU A 60 13.31 -1.78 -16.42
N GLY A 61 12.46 -1.67 -17.44
CA GLY A 61 11.71 -0.46 -17.75
C GLY A 61 10.82 -0.02 -16.59
N TYR A 62 10.06 -0.95 -16.00
CA TYR A 62 9.27 -0.69 -14.80
C TYR A 62 10.13 -0.16 -13.65
N ALA A 63 11.28 -0.79 -13.40
CA ALA A 63 12.20 -0.37 -12.33
C ALA A 63 12.78 1.02 -12.61
N ALA A 64 13.26 1.29 -13.83
CA ALA A 64 13.81 2.57 -14.23
C ALA A 64 12.79 3.71 -14.10
N ILE A 65 11.55 3.49 -14.57
CA ILE A 65 10.46 4.46 -14.46
C ILE A 65 10.12 4.74 -12.99
N SER A 66 10.08 3.70 -12.15
CA SER A 66 9.87 3.86 -10.71
C SER A 66 10.98 4.69 -10.06
N GLN A 67 12.24 4.45 -10.45
CA GLN A 67 13.39 5.20 -9.95
C GLN A 67 13.35 6.67 -10.36
N VAL A 68 12.87 7.00 -11.57
CA VAL A 68 12.62 8.40 -11.97
C VAL A 68 11.61 9.05 -11.02
N GLY A 69 10.50 8.38 -10.72
CA GLY A 69 9.49 8.89 -9.78
C GLY A 69 10.05 9.12 -8.37
N VAL A 70 10.87 8.18 -7.88
CA VAL A 70 11.56 8.31 -6.58
C VAL A 70 12.55 9.46 -6.59
N ALA A 71 13.39 9.57 -7.63
CA ALA A 71 14.40 10.63 -7.74
C ALA A 71 13.76 12.03 -7.76
N VAL A 72 12.67 12.21 -8.53
CA VAL A 72 11.92 13.48 -8.54
C VAL A 72 11.33 13.78 -7.17
N THR A 73 10.70 12.78 -6.52
CA THR A 73 10.11 12.95 -5.18
C THR A 73 11.20 13.33 -4.17
N MET A 74 12.33 12.63 -4.17
CA MET A 74 13.45 12.89 -3.26
C MET A 74 14.04 14.28 -3.47
N ARG A 75 14.23 14.69 -4.72
CA ARG A 75 14.76 16.02 -5.04
C ARG A 75 13.85 17.13 -4.51
N VAL A 76 12.55 17.06 -4.81
CA VAL A 76 11.59 18.05 -4.31
C VAL A 76 11.47 17.99 -2.80
N ALA A 77 11.50 16.79 -2.20
CA ALA A 77 11.48 16.65 -0.74
C ALA A 77 12.73 17.24 -0.08
N PHE A 78 13.91 17.13 -0.71
CA PHE A 78 15.13 17.76 -0.23
C PHE A 78 15.07 19.28 -0.31
N ASP A 79 14.66 19.81 -1.47
CA ASP A 79 14.63 21.25 -1.73
C ASP A 79 13.70 22.01 -0.76
N HIS A 80 12.63 21.35 -0.29
CA HIS A 80 11.64 21.92 0.63
C HIS A 80 11.79 21.43 2.08
N GLY A 81 12.93 20.81 2.44
CA GLY A 81 13.21 20.34 3.81
C GLY A 81 12.28 19.22 4.32
N GLY A 82 11.52 18.58 3.43
CA GLY A 82 10.47 17.61 3.74
C GLY A 82 10.86 16.14 3.60
N MET A 83 12.12 15.80 3.39
CA MET A 83 12.54 14.41 3.16
C MET A 83 12.21 13.47 4.32
N SER A 84 12.56 13.86 5.55
CA SER A 84 12.27 13.05 6.74
C SER A 84 10.76 12.94 6.96
N ILE A 85 10.03 14.04 6.78
CA ILE A 85 8.57 14.12 6.93
C ILE A 85 7.88 13.16 5.96
N SER A 86 8.24 13.22 4.67
CA SER A 86 7.69 12.36 3.62
C SER A 86 8.01 10.88 3.88
N SER A 87 9.24 10.58 4.30
CA SER A 87 9.67 9.21 4.62
C SER A 87 8.89 8.61 5.79
N TYR A 88 8.67 9.39 6.86
CA TYR A 88 7.88 8.94 8.01
C TYR A 88 6.40 8.80 7.68
N ALA A 89 5.85 9.68 6.84
CA ALA A 89 4.47 9.56 6.36
C ALA A 89 4.28 8.29 5.52
N ASP A 90 5.22 7.99 4.60
CA ASP A 90 5.19 6.77 3.79
C ASP A 90 5.32 5.50 4.65
N LEU A 91 6.14 5.53 5.70
CA LEU A 91 6.23 4.41 6.66
C LEU A 91 4.89 4.15 7.36
N LEU A 92 4.24 5.21 7.88
CA LEU A 92 2.93 5.09 8.51
C LEU A 92 1.87 4.57 7.53
N PHE A 93 1.91 5.00 6.27
CA PHE A 93 1.03 4.52 5.20
C PHE A 93 1.23 3.03 4.89
N GLN A 94 2.46 2.53 4.94
CA GLN A 94 2.77 1.12 4.63
C GLN A 94 2.31 0.13 5.71
N VAL A 95 2.24 0.54 6.99
CA VAL A 95 1.87 -0.35 8.10
C VAL A 95 0.55 -1.11 7.86
N PRO A 96 -0.60 -0.43 7.62
CA PRO A 96 -1.86 -1.13 7.43
C PRO A 96 -1.89 -1.95 6.13
N TYR A 97 -1.25 -1.46 5.07
CA TYR A 97 -1.10 -2.20 3.83
C TYR A 97 -0.32 -3.51 4.03
N GLY A 98 0.83 -3.44 4.72
CA GLY A 98 1.70 -4.59 4.96
C GLY A 98 1.00 -5.67 5.79
N ILE A 99 0.23 -5.28 6.80
CA ILE A 99 -0.48 -6.22 7.67
C ILE A 99 -1.64 -6.89 6.94
N LEU A 100 -2.50 -6.11 6.27
CA LEU A 100 -3.77 -6.61 5.74
C LEU A 100 -3.68 -6.98 4.27
N ALA A 101 -3.19 -6.05 3.44
CA ALA A 101 -3.22 -6.23 2.00
C ALA A 101 -2.17 -7.24 1.55
N ALA A 102 -0.91 -7.10 1.99
CA ALA A 102 0.16 -8.00 1.57
C ALA A 102 -0.08 -9.46 2.02
N SER A 103 -0.61 -9.66 3.23
CA SER A 103 -1.02 -10.97 3.74
C SER A 103 -2.10 -11.61 2.87
N LEU A 104 -3.17 -10.87 2.57
CA LEU A 104 -4.26 -11.36 1.72
C LEU A 104 -3.76 -11.66 0.30
N LEU A 105 -2.90 -10.80 -0.23
CA LEU A 105 -2.30 -10.97 -1.55
C LEU A 105 -1.52 -12.28 -1.63
N THR A 106 -0.72 -12.57 -0.60
CA THR A 106 0.11 -13.78 -0.49
C THR A 106 -0.75 -15.04 -0.46
N LEU A 107 -1.91 -15.00 0.18
CA LEU A 107 -2.89 -16.08 0.17
C LEU A 107 -3.60 -16.27 -1.19
N LEU A 108 -3.93 -15.17 -1.87
CA LEU A 108 -4.69 -15.19 -3.11
C LEU A 108 -3.86 -15.56 -4.34
N MET A 109 -2.56 -15.24 -4.34
CA MET A 109 -1.70 -15.42 -5.52
C MET A 109 -1.63 -16.88 -6.01
N PRO A 110 -1.37 -17.89 -5.17
CA PRO A 110 -1.32 -19.28 -5.63
C PRO A 110 -2.65 -19.73 -6.27
N ARG A 111 -3.78 -19.24 -5.74
CA ARG A 111 -5.12 -19.57 -6.26
C ARG A 111 -5.35 -18.93 -7.63
N ILE A 112 -5.03 -17.65 -7.78
CA ILE A 112 -5.14 -16.92 -9.05
C ILE A 112 -4.21 -17.54 -10.11
N SER A 113 -2.96 -17.85 -9.75
CA SER A 113 -2.02 -18.53 -10.65
C SER A 113 -2.51 -19.90 -11.11
N ARG A 114 -3.15 -20.67 -10.21
CA ARG A 114 -3.73 -21.97 -10.57
C ARG A 114 -4.88 -21.83 -11.57
N PHE A 115 -5.82 -20.91 -11.32
CA PHE A 115 -6.93 -20.69 -12.26
C PHE A 115 -6.46 -20.12 -13.60
N ALA A 116 -5.46 -19.23 -13.59
CA ALA A 116 -4.85 -18.71 -14.82
C ALA A 116 -4.16 -19.82 -15.62
N ALA A 117 -3.42 -20.73 -14.96
CA ALA A 117 -2.78 -21.87 -15.61
C ALA A 117 -3.79 -22.86 -16.22
N LEU A 118 -4.96 -23.01 -15.60
CA LEU A 118 -6.05 -23.85 -16.11
C LEU A 118 -6.91 -23.16 -17.19
N GLY A 119 -6.64 -21.89 -17.51
CA GLY A 119 -7.46 -21.10 -18.45
C GLY A 119 -8.85 -20.74 -17.90
N ASP A 120 -9.12 -20.96 -16.61
CA ASP A 120 -10.41 -20.67 -15.98
C ASP A 120 -10.52 -19.17 -15.63
N LEU A 121 -10.93 -18.39 -16.61
CA LEU A 121 -11.14 -16.95 -16.49
C LEU A 121 -12.20 -16.61 -15.44
N ARG A 122 -13.25 -17.42 -15.29
CA ARG A 122 -14.33 -17.19 -14.32
C ARG A 122 -13.80 -17.33 -12.89
N GLY A 123 -12.97 -18.35 -12.64
CA GLY A 123 -12.28 -18.55 -11.37
C GLY A 123 -11.39 -17.36 -11.00
N VAL A 124 -10.60 -16.85 -11.96
CA VAL A 124 -9.74 -15.66 -11.76
C VAL A 124 -10.58 -14.43 -11.40
N ILE A 125 -11.66 -14.16 -12.13
CA ILE A 125 -12.54 -13.00 -11.87
C ILE A 125 -13.21 -13.11 -10.49
N ALA A 126 -13.66 -14.32 -10.12
CA ALA A 126 -14.32 -14.55 -8.84
C ALA A 126 -13.37 -14.37 -7.64
N ASP A 127 -12.12 -14.82 -7.74
CA ASP A 127 -11.12 -14.62 -6.69
C ASP A 127 -10.59 -13.18 -6.64
N LEU A 128 -10.42 -12.53 -7.80
CA LEU A 128 -10.10 -11.10 -7.88
C LEU A 128 -11.19 -10.25 -7.22
N GLY A 129 -12.47 -10.49 -7.54
CA GLY A 129 -13.60 -9.77 -6.96
C GLY A 129 -13.71 -9.98 -5.45
N ARG A 130 -13.52 -11.22 -4.97
CA ARG A 130 -13.46 -11.52 -3.53
C ARG A 130 -12.30 -10.80 -2.84
N GLY A 131 -11.11 -10.86 -3.41
CA GLY A 131 -9.93 -10.17 -2.90
C GLY A 131 -10.15 -8.66 -2.80
N ALA A 132 -10.65 -8.05 -3.87
CA ALA A 132 -10.94 -6.61 -3.91
C ALA A 132 -11.94 -6.19 -2.82
N ARG A 133 -12.99 -6.99 -2.58
CA ARG A 133 -13.95 -6.72 -1.50
C ARG A 133 -13.34 -6.85 -0.12
N TYR A 134 -12.57 -7.91 0.15
CA TYR A 134 -11.88 -8.06 1.43
C TYR A 134 -10.92 -6.90 1.69
N LEU A 135 -10.15 -6.48 0.68
CA LEU A 135 -9.28 -5.31 0.78
C LEU A 135 -10.08 -4.03 1.06
N THR A 136 -11.19 -3.82 0.36
CA THR A 136 -12.02 -2.62 0.53
C THR A 136 -12.64 -2.58 1.93
N VAL A 137 -13.22 -3.69 2.38
CA VAL A 137 -13.82 -3.80 3.72
C VAL A 137 -12.78 -3.60 4.82
N ALA A 138 -11.54 -4.06 4.62
CA ALA A 138 -10.49 -3.95 5.62
C ALA A 138 -9.79 -2.57 5.62
N LEU A 139 -9.53 -1.99 4.44
CA LEU A 139 -8.69 -0.79 4.31
C LEU A 139 -9.47 0.51 4.34
N VAL A 140 -10.71 0.56 3.84
CA VAL A 140 -11.52 1.79 3.87
C VAL A 140 -11.73 2.32 5.30
N PRO A 141 -12.09 1.53 6.34
CA PRO A 141 -12.14 2.06 7.71
C PRO A 141 -10.81 2.61 8.19
N ILE A 142 -9.71 1.96 7.81
CA ILE A 142 -8.37 2.41 8.17
C ILE A 142 -8.04 3.72 7.47
N THR A 143 -8.48 3.93 6.23
CA THR A 143 -8.29 5.22 5.54
C THR A 143 -8.92 6.36 6.32
N VAL A 144 -10.13 6.16 6.86
CA VAL A 144 -10.80 7.19 7.65
C VAL A 144 -10.19 7.33 9.04
N ALA A 145 -9.75 6.23 9.66
CA ALA A 145 -8.98 6.29 10.90
C ALA A 145 -7.68 7.08 10.71
N MET A 146 -6.93 6.86 9.62
CA MET A 146 -5.70 7.60 9.31
C MET A 146 -5.98 9.06 8.96
N ALA A 147 -7.09 9.35 8.27
CA ALA A 147 -7.51 10.72 7.95
C ALA A 147 -7.84 11.52 9.23
N LEU A 148 -8.54 10.92 10.20
CA LEU A 148 -8.97 11.59 11.43
C LEU A 148 -7.87 11.61 12.50
N LEU A 149 -7.21 10.47 12.72
CA LEU A 149 -6.24 10.30 13.81
C LEU A 149 -4.81 10.59 13.38
N GLY A 150 -4.51 10.76 12.09
CA GLY A 150 -3.16 10.99 11.55
C GLY A 150 -2.34 12.04 12.30
N PRO A 151 -2.87 13.26 12.53
CA PRO A 151 -2.19 14.31 13.29
C PRO A 151 -1.87 13.91 14.74
N MET A 152 -2.79 13.22 15.42
CA MET A 152 -2.58 12.74 16.79
C MET A 152 -1.61 11.55 16.86
N LEU A 153 -1.69 10.62 15.90
CA LEU A 153 -0.78 9.50 15.77
C LEU A 153 0.66 9.98 15.60
N ALA A 154 0.88 10.93 14.68
CA ALA A 154 2.21 11.46 14.46
C ALA A 154 2.73 12.24 15.69
N GLY A 155 1.89 13.04 16.34
CA GLY A 155 2.26 13.75 17.57
C GLY A 155 2.63 12.82 18.74
N THR A 156 2.02 11.64 18.83
CA THR A 156 2.31 10.66 19.89
C THR A 156 3.51 9.77 19.56
N VAL A 157 3.65 9.29 18.33
CA VAL A 157 4.75 8.42 17.89
C VAL A 157 6.07 9.18 17.79
N PHE A 158 6.02 10.43 17.33
CA PHE A 158 7.21 11.27 17.14
C PHE A 158 7.40 12.31 18.25
N GLY A 159 6.49 12.38 19.22
CA GLY A 159 6.58 13.27 20.37
C GLY A 159 7.88 13.05 21.16
N GLY A 160 8.61 14.14 21.42
CA GLY A 160 9.88 14.11 22.15
C GLY A 160 11.11 13.69 21.32
N ARG A 161 10.93 13.24 20.08
CA ARG A 161 12.03 12.88 19.15
C ARG A 161 12.19 13.85 17.98
N LEU A 162 11.08 14.43 17.52
CA LEU A 162 11.06 15.46 16.49
C LEU A 162 10.45 16.75 17.03
N ASP A 163 10.75 17.85 16.34
CA ASP A 163 10.08 19.13 16.55
C ASP A 163 8.55 18.98 16.41
N PRO A 164 7.74 19.59 17.31
CA PRO A 164 6.28 19.46 17.27
C PRO A 164 5.64 19.92 15.95
N VAL A 165 6.26 20.86 15.23
CA VAL A 165 5.77 21.31 13.92
C VAL A 165 5.99 20.21 12.88
N ALA A 166 7.17 19.60 12.86
CA ALA A 166 7.49 18.47 11.97
C ALA A 166 6.59 17.25 12.24
N ALA A 167 6.34 16.91 13.51
CA ALA A 167 5.43 15.82 13.88
C ALA A 167 3.99 16.07 13.38
N ARG A 168 3.51 17.31 13.48
CA ARG A 168 2.19 17.69 12.98
C ARG A 168 2.11 17.60 11.45
N LEU A 169 3.15 18.04 10.75
CA LEU A 169 3.28 17.94 9.29
C LEU A 169 3.27 16.49 8.79
N ILE A 170 3.93 15.57 9.49
CA ILE A 170 3.87 14.13 9.18
C ILE A 170 2.41 13.65 9.27
N GLY A 171 1.73 13.99 10.35
CA GLY A 171 0.35 13.55 10.58
C GLY A 171 -0.65 14.15 9.60
N THR A 172 -0.47 15.41 9.17
CA THR A 172 -1.30 16.01 8.12
C THR A 172 -1.02 15.40 6.75
N ALA A 173 0.23 15.09 6.42
CA ALA A 173 0.59 14.38 5.19
C ALA A 173 -0.04 12.99 5.12
N VAL A 174 -0.01 12.24 6.22
CA VAL A 174 -0.71 10.94 6.34
C VAL A 174 -2.21 11.11 6.19
N ALA A 175 -2.81 12.07 6.88
CA ALA A 175 -4.25 12.30 6.82
C ALA A 175 -4.73 12.65 5.41
N CYS A 176 -4.01 13.54 4.71
CA CYS A 176 -4.34 13.96 3.36
C CYS A 176 -4.09 12.86 2.33
N SER A 177 -3.13 11.96 2.55
CA SER A 177 -2.82 10.86 1.63
C SER A 177 -3.62 9.58 1.90
N ALA A 178 -4.34 9.46 3.02
CA ALA A 178 -5.02 8.24 3.43
C ALA A 178 -5.99 7.65 2.38
N PHE A 179 -6.61 8.48 1.54
CA PHE A 179 -7.50 8.03 0.46
C PHE A 179 -6.82 7.12 -0.57
N GLY A 180 -5.49 7.16 -0.68
CA GLY A 180 -4.71 6.33 -1.59
C GLY A 180 -4.55 4.88 -1.16
N LEU A 181 -4.84 4.54 0.09
CA LEU A 181 -4.53 3.22 0.67
C LEU A 181 -5.34 2.08 0.02
N ALA A 182 -6.65 2.27 -0.15
CA ALA A 182 -7.50 1.29 -0.82
C ALA A 182 -7.15 1.14 -2.33
N PRO A 183 -7.01 2.24 -3.11
CA PRO A 183 -6.51 2.18 -4.48
C PRO A 183 -5.16 1.47 -4.60
N PHE A 184 -4.22 1.72 -3.69
CA PHE A 184 -2.90 1.10 -3.68
C PHE A 184 -3.00 -0.43 -3.57
N ALA A 185 -3.80 -0.93 -2.63
CA ALA A 185 -4.01 -2.35 -2.47
C ALA A 185 -4.71 -2.99 -3.68
N LEU A 186 -5.65 -2.27 -4.30
CA LEU A 186 -6.31 -2.72 -5.53
C LEU A 186 -5.32 -2.83 -6.68
N VAL A 187 -4.46 -1.83 -6.92
CA VAL A 187 -3.41 -1.90 -7.95
C VAL A 187 -2.51 -3.11 -7.74
N MET A 188 -2.07 -3.32 -6.51
CA MET A 188 -1.20 -4.45 -6.17
C MET A 188 -1.87 -5.80 -6.44
N LEU A 189 -3.17 -5.92 -6.16
CA LEU A 189 -3.96 -7.11 -6.50
C LEU A 189 -4.11 -7.28 -8.02
N GLN A 190 -4.39 -6.20 -8.74
CA GLN A 190 -4.53 -6.20 -10.20
C GLN A 190 -3.21 -6.62 -10.89
N MET A 191 -2.07 -6.11 -10.41
CA MET A 191 -0.74 -6.47 -10.91
C MET A 191 -0.48 -7.98 -10.82
N ARG A 192 -0.94 -8.64 -9.74
CA ARG A 192 -0.78 -10.10 -9.59
C ARG A 192 -1.51 -10.90 -10.66
N VAL A 193 -2.65 -10.42 -11.12
CA VAL A 193 -3.38 -11.07 -12.22
C VAL A 193 -2.58 -10.98 -13.51
N PHE A 194 -2.03 -9.81 -13.84
CA PHE A 194 -1.19 -9.66 -15.05
C PHE A 194 0.07 -10.53 -15.00
N TYR A 195 0.73 -10.60 -13.84
CA TYR A 195 1.89 -11.48 -13.65
C TYR A 195 1.52 -12.97 -13.72
N ALA A 196 0.36 -13.38 -13.23
CA ALA A 196 -0.12 -14.76 -13.38
C ALA A 196 -0.29 -15.18 -14.85
N TYR A 197 -0.55 -14.22 -15.75
CA TYR A 197 -0.60 -14.44 -17.19
C TYR A 197 0.72 -14.14 -17.93
N ASN A 198 1.85 -14.05 -17.22
CA ASN A 198 3.16 -13.69 -17.77
C ASN A 198 3.17 -12.37 -18.59
N ASP A 199 2.28 -11.44 -18.28
CA ASP A 199 2.22 -10.13 -18.92
C ASP A 199 2.88 -9.08 -18.03
N THR A 200 4.12 -8.73 -18.37
CA THR A 200 4.86 -7.64 -17.70
C THR A 200 4.71 -6.30 -18.40
N ARG A 201 4.19 -6.25 -19.62
CA ARG A 201 3.97 -5.00 -20.37
C ARG A 201 2.87 -4.17 -19.74
N THR A 202 1.75 -4.79 -19.41
CA THR A 202 0.60 -4.08 -18.85
C THR A 202 0.91 -3.42 -17.49
N PRO A 203 1.55 -4.09 -16.51
CA PRO A 203 2.00 -3.46 -15.28
C PRO A 203 2.95 -2.27 -15.51
N THR A 204 3.86 -2.34 -16.49
CA THR A 204 4.76 -1.23 -16.81
C THR A 204 4.00 -0.03 -17.36
N VAL A 205 3.01 -0.22 -18.24
CA VAL A 205 2.17 0.87 -18.75
C VAL A 205 1.38 1.54 -17.62
N ILE A 206 0.84 0.74 -16.68
CA ILE A 206 0.15 1.28 -15.50
C ILE A 206 1.13 2.10 -14.66
N ASN A 207 2.33 1.59 -14.43
CA ASN A 207 3.35 2.29 -13.66
C ASN A 207 3.79 3.61 -14.31
N VAL A 208 3.90 3.66 -15.66
CA VAL A 208 4.18 4.91 -16.38
C VAL A 208 3.11 5.94 -16.08
N ALA A 209 1.83 5.57 -16.20
CA ALA A 209 0.72 6.49 -15.90
C ALA A 209 0.75 6.97 -14.44
N MET A 210 1.07 6.07 -13.50
CA MET A 210 1.22 6.41 -12.08
C MET A 210 2.37 7.40 -11.85
N VAL A 211 3.55 7.14 -12.40
CA VAL A 211 4.72 8.01 -12.24
C VAL A 211 4.50 9.36 -12.92
N VAL A 212 3.94 9.39 -14.13
CA VAL A 212 3.60 10.64 -14.83
C VAL A 212 2.62 11.46 -14.01
N THR A 213 1.55 10.84 -13.48
CA THR A 213 0.58 11.53 -12.60
C THR A 213 1.29 12.09 -11.37
N LYS A 214 2.09 11.27 -10.69
CA LYS A 214 2.82 11.66 -9.50
C LYS A 214 3.74 12.87 -9.77
N VAL A 215 4.58 12.77 -10.80
CA VAL A 215 5.53 13.83 -11.18
C VAL A 215 4.79 15.11 -11.59
N THR A 216 3.68 15.00 -12.32
CA THR A 216 2.88 16.17 -12.73
C THR A 216 2.29 16.89 -11.52
N VAL A 217 1.71 16.15 -10.58
CA VAL A 217 1.17 16.73 -9.35
C VAL A 217 2.28 17.39 -8.54
N ILE A 218 3.43 16.73 -8.38
CA ILE A 218 4.58 17.29 -7.65
C ILE A 218 5.07 18.58 -8.32
N ALA A 219 5.24 18.59 -9.64
CA ALA A 219 5.71 19.75 -10.38
C ALA A 219 4.75 20.94 -10.28
N VAL A 220 3.44 20.70 -10.41
CA VAL A 220 2.41 21.73 -10.21
C VAL A 220 2.41 22.22 -8.77
N SER A 221 2.57 21.31 -7.80
CA SER A 221 2.58 21.66 -6.39
C SER A 221 3.75 22.59 -6.04
N ALA A 222 4.94 22.25 -6.51
CA ALA A 222 6.16 23.02 -6.29
C ALA A 222 6.14 24.40 -6.98
N ALA A 223 5.36 24.57 -8.05
CA ALA A 223 5.25 25.84 -8.76
C ALA A 223 4.23 26.81 -8.12
N VAL A 224 3.20 26.29 -7.45
CA VAL A 224 2.03 27.07 -7.01
C VAL A 224 1.99 27.29 -5.51
N PHE A 225 2.51 26.36 -4.71
CA PHE A 225 2.30 26.35 -3.27
C PHE A 225 3.59 26.59 -2.47
N PRO A 226 3.49 27.14 -1.24
CA PRO A 226 4.61 27.29 -0.33
C PRO A 226 5.12 25.96 0.21
N ASP A 227 6.38 25.92 0.65
CA ASP A 227 7.15 24.72 0.97
C ASP A 227 6.45 23.72 1.90
N HIS A 228 5.82 24.21 2.97
CA HIS A 228 5.12 23.35 3.93
C HIS A 228 3.91 22.61 3.31
N ILE A 229 3.24 23.24 2.34
CA ILE A 229 2.13 22.64 1.59
C ILE A 229 2.68 21.64 0.58
N VAL A 230 3.79 21.97 -0.09
CA VAL A 230 4.45 21.06 -1.05
C VAL A 230 4.76 19.71 -0.41
N VAL A 231 5.31 19.70 0.82
CA VAL A 231 5.64 18.45 1.53
C VAL A 231 4.41 17.57 1.78
N VAL A 232 3.27 18.15 2.11
CA VAL A 232 2.00 17.41 2.25
C VAL A 232 1.52 16.89 0.90
N LEU A 233 1.64 17.70 -0.17
CA LEU A 233 1.24 17.29 -1.52
C LEU A 233 2.15 16.21 -2.10
N LEU A 234 3.37 16.02 -1.61
CA LEU A 234 4.20 14.86 -1.98
C LEU A 234 3.50 13.53 -1.64
N SER A 235 2.92 13.42 -0.44
CA SER A 235 2.16 12.22 -0.05
C SER A 235 0.83 12.12 -0.82
N VAL A 236 0.14 13.24 -1.04
CA VAL A 236 -1.12 13.27 -1.83
C VAL A 236 -0.86 12.85 -3.28
N SER A 237 0.26 13.25 -3.88
CA SER A 237 0.62 12.90 -5.26
C SER A 237 0.74 11.38 -5.45
N SER A 238 1.27 10.67 -4.46
CA SER A 238 1.37 9.22 -4.47
C SER A 238 -0.02 8.57 -4.42
N SER A 239 -0.91 9.09 -3.57
CA SER A 239 -2.29 8.62 -3.46
C SER A 239 -3.10 8.85 -4.74
N LEU A 240 -2.92 10.00 -5.39
CA LEU A 240 -3.54 10.30 -6.67
C LEU A 240 -3.02 9.37 -7.78
N ALA A 241 -1.72 9.09 -7.78
CA ALA A 241 -1.12 8.11 -8.67
C ALA A 241 -1.72 6.71 -8.45
N TYR A 242 -1.96 6.27 -7.21
CA TYR A 242 -2.61 5.00 -6.93
C TYR A 242 -4.05 4.93 -7.44
N VAL A 243 -4.80 6.03 -7.37
CA VAL A 243 -6.16 6.12 -7.96
C VAL A 243 -6.10 5.95 -9.48
N VAL A 244 -5.18 6.64 -10.15
CA VAL A 244 -4.96 6.49 -11.60
C VAL A 244 -4.52 5.06 -11.94
N GLY A 245 -3.63 4.47 -11.16
CA GLY A 245 -3.22 3.09 -11.31
C GLY A 245 -4.39 2.12 -11.19
N ALA A 246 -5.25 2.30 -10.18
CA ALA A 246 -6.37 1.39 -9.88
C ALA A 246 -7.45 1.46 -10.96
N THR A 247 -7.73 2.67 -11.44
CA THR A 247 -8.70 2.92 -12.52
C THR A 247 -8.20 2.38 -13.85
N LEU A 248 -6.94 2.66 -14.21
CA LEU A 248 -6.33 2.15 -15.44
C LEU A 248 -6.21 0.62 -15.40
N GLY A 249 -5.75 0.06 -14.28
CA GLY A 249 -5.69 -1.39 -14.06
C GLY A 249 -7.05 -2.06 -14.18
N HIS A 250 -8.12 -1.43 -13.66
CA HIS A 250 -9.49 -1.92 -13.84
C HIS A 250 -9.93 -1.92 -15.31
N VAL A 251 -9.67 -0.83 -16.04
CA VAL A 251 -10.01 -0.73 -17.47
C VAL A 251 -9.26 -1.77 -18.29
N LEU A 252 -7.96 -1.98 -18.04
CA LEU A 252 -7.16 -2.96 -18.78
C LEU A 252 -7.55 -4.39 -18.43
N LEU A 253 -7.88 -4.68 -17.17
CA LEU A 253 -8.42 -5.99 -16.78
C LEU A 253 -9.78 -6.26 -17.43
N ARG A 254 -10.65 -5.25 -17.55
CA ARG A 254 -11.93 -5.39 -18.24
C ARG A 254 -11.74 -5.68 -19.73
N LYS A 255 -10.76 -5.05 -20.37
CA LYS A 255 -10.42 -5.33 -21.77
C LYS A 255 -9.89 -6.74 -21.97
N ARG A 256 -9.13 -7.28 -21.01
CA ARG A 256 -8.49 -8.60 -21.12
C ARG A 256 -9.40 -9.76 -20.70
N CYS A 257 -10.13 -9.59 -19.59
CA CYS A 257 -10.91 -10.64 -18.95
C CYS A 257 -12.42 -10.51 -19.21
N GLY A 258 -12.87 -9.49 -19.94
CA GLY A 258 -14.29 -9.24 -20.21
C GLY A 258 -15.04 -8.60 -19.02
N LEU A 259 -16.35 -8.83 -18.91
CA LEU A 259 -17.15 -8.30 -17.80
C LEU A 259 -16.72 -8.94 -16.48
N LEU A 260 -16.06 -8.15 -15.64
CA LEU A 260 -15.51 -8.60 -14.36
C LEU A 260 -16.57 -8.88 -13.27
N GLY A 261 -17.88 -8.86 -13.57
CA GLY A 261 -18.94 -9.07 -12.57
C GLY A 261 -18.93 -8.03 -11.43
N PHE A 262 -18.46 -6.80 -11.71
CA PHE A 262 -18.18 -5.77 -10.69
C PHE A 262 -19.42 -5.07 -10.12
N THR A 263 -20.65 -5.38 -10.56
CA THR A 263 -21.87 -4.81 -9.97
C THR A 263 -21.89 -5.01 -8.46
N ALA A 264 -21.58 -6.22 -8.01
CA ALA A 264 -21.55 -6.55 -6.59
C ALA A 264 -20.25 -6.07 -5.88
N VAL A 265 -19.16 -5.75 -6.61
CA VAL A 265 -17.98 -5.05 -6.02
C VAL A 265 -18.27 -3.57 -5.82
N GLY A 266 -18.95 -2.92 -6.78
CA GLY A 266 -19.40 -1.53 -6.67
C GLY A 266 -20.47 -1.35 -5.59
N GLU A 267 -21.38 -2.31 -5.45
CA GLU A 267 -22.33 -2.36 -4.34
C GLU A 267 -21.62 -2.52 -2.98
N THR A 268 -20.60 -3.40 -2.90
CA THR A 268 -19.79 -3.52 -1.68
C THR A 268 -19.03 -2.23 -1.40
N PHE A 269 -18.44 -1.60 -2.41
CA PHE A 269 -17.72 -0.34 -2.28
C PHE A 269 -18.63 0.78 -1.76
N THR A 270 -19.81 0.97 -2.36
CA THR A 270 -20.78 1.99 -1.91
C THR A 270 -21.26 1.72 -0.49
N ARG A 271 -21.60 0.47 -0.14
CA ARG A 271 -21.96 0.09 1.24
C ARG A 271 -20.83 0.34 2.23
N VAL A 272 -19.59 0.04 1.86
CA VAL A 272 -18.40 0.28 2.72
C VAL A 272 -18.12 1.76 2.87
N VAL A 273 -18.29 2.57 1.82
CA VAL A 273 -18.18 4.03 1.90
C VAL A 273 -19.22 4.59 2.87
N TRP A 274 -20.48 4.16 2.79
CA TRP A 274 -21.53 4.58 3.74
C TRP A 274 -21.24 4.12 5.18
N ALA A 275 -20.86 2.86 5.37
CA ALA A 275 -20.47 2.33 6.68
C ALA A 275 -19.31 3.12 7.29
N THR A 276 -18.37 3.53 6.46
CA THR A 276 -17.18 4.26 6.89
C THR A 276 -17.48 5.73 7.12
N ALA A 277 -18.41 6.34 6.39
CA ALA A 277 -18.89 7.69 6.69
C ALA A 277 -19.55 7.75 8.09
N ILE A 278 -20.35 6.74 8.44
CA ILE A 278 -20.95 6.61 9.78
C ILE A 278 -19.87 6.38 10.83
N ALA A 279 -18.92 5.46 10.59
CA ALA A 279 -17.82 5.20 11.51
C ALA A 279 -16.93 6.44 11.71
N GLY A 280 -16.65 7.19 10.64
CA GLY A 280 -15.91 8.45 10.67
C GLY A 280 -16.63 9.53 11.47
N ALA A 281 -17.93 9.69 11.26
CA ALA A 281 -18.76 10.63 12.04
C ALA A 281 -18.76 10.26 13.53
N SER A 282 -18.89 8.96 13.86
CA SER A 282 -18.83 8.50 15.26
C SER A 282 -17.46 8.72 15.90
N CYS A 283 -16.37 8.50 15.15
CA CYS A 283 -15.01 8.74 15.61
C CYS A 283 -14.77 10.24 15.84
N ALA A 284 -15.20 11.10 14.92
CA ALA A 284 -15.13 12.54 15.07
C ALA A 284 -15.94 13.04 16.29
N ALA A 285 -17.13 12.48 16.53
CA ALA A 285 -17.94 12.81 17.70
C ALA A 285 -17.25 12.39 19.01
N VAL A 286 -16.66 11.18 19.07
CA VAL A 286 -15.90 10.72 20.24
C VAL A 286 -14.67 11.60 20.47
N MET A 287 -13.96 11.99 19.41
CA MET A 287 -12.82 12.91 19.51
C MET A 287 -13.24 14.28 20.05
N ALA A 288 -14.33 14.85 19.56
CA ALA A 288 -14.85 16.13 20.04
C ALA A 288 -15.23 16.07 21.53
N ILE A 289 -15.95 15.01 21.95
CA ILE A 289 -16.34 14.82 23.35
C ILE A 289 -15.10 14.66 24.24
N ALA A 290 -14.12 13.86 23.81
CA ALA A 290 -12.91 13.59 24.59
C ALA A 290 -12.02 14.85 24.72
N GLN A 291 -11.97 15.70 23.69
CA GLN A 291 -11.29 17.01 23.75
C GLN A 291 -11.94 17.97 24.74
N HIS A 292 -13.27 17.92 24.91
CA HIS A 292 -13.99 18.76 25.87
C HIS A 292 -13.94 18.23 27.32
N THR A 293 -13.70 16.93 27.53
CA THR A 293 -13.77 16.30 28.86
C THR A 293 -12.41 16.06 29.51
N VAL A 294 -11.32 15.96 28.75
CA VAL A 294 -10.00 15.61 29.31
C VAL A 294 -8.99 16.75 29.11
N SER A 295 -8.73 17.51 30.17
CA SER A 295 -7.75 18.60 30.20
C SER A 295 -6.38 18.09 30.70
N GLY A 296 -5.51 17.59 29.81
CA GLY A 296 -4.17 17.15 30.20
C GLY A 296 -3.21 16.87 29.02
N HIS A 297 -2.15 17.66 28.88
CA HIS A 297 -1.32 17.78 27.67
C HIS A 297 -0.60 16.50 27.16
N GLY A 298 -0.50 15.40 27.93
CA GLY A 298 0.21 14.18 27.52
C GLY A 298 -0.61 12.89 27.63
N PHE A 299 -1.17 12.63 28.82
CA PHE A 299 -1.98 11.41 29.06
C PHE A 299 -3.33 11.45 28.32
N ALA A 300 -3.92 12.64 28.14
CA ALA A 300 -5.17 12.79 27.39
C ALA A 300 -4.99 12.43 25.91
N HIS A 301 -3.83 12.69 25.31
CA HIS A 301 -3.56 12.36 23.91
C HIS A 301 -3.51 10.85 23.67
N ILE A 302 -2.93 10.08 24.60
CA ILE A 302 -2.88 8.62 24.48
C ILE A 302 -4.27 8.01 24.72
N VAL A 303 -5.02 8.52 25.70
CA VAL A 303 -6.38 8.06 26.02
C VAL A 303 -7.38 8.41 24.92
N THR A 304 -7.31 9.61 24.33
CA THR A 304 -8.13 10.01 23.18
C THR A 304 -7.78 9.20 21.93
N LEU A 305 -6.51 8.90 21.71
CA LEU A 305 -6.05 8.09 20.59
C LEU A 305 -6.50 6.62 20.71
N THR A 306 -6.29 6.01 21.88
CA THR A 306 -6.69 4.62 22.13
C THR A 306 -8.21 4.49 22.21
N GLY A 307 -8.90 5.42 22.86
CA GLY A 307 -10.35 5.48 22.93
C GLY A 307 -11.00 5.76 21.57
N GLY A 308 -10.44 6.66 20.77
CA GLY A 308 -10.90 6.96 19.41
C GLY A 308 -10.65 5.81 18.43
N ALA A 309 -9.48 5.16 18.49
CA ALA A 309 -9.17 3.99 17.66
C ALA A 309 -10.03 2.78 18.05
N ALA A 310 -10.17 2.48 19.35
CA ALA A 310 -11.00 1.38 19.82
C ALA A 310 -12.49 1.64 19.56
N GLY A 311 -12.97 2.86 19.85
CA GLY A 311 -14.34 3.28 19.58
C GLY A 311 -14.68 3.25 18.09
N GLY A 312 -13.78 3.76 17.24
CA GLY A 312 -13.92 3.71 15.78
C GLY A 312 -13.90 2.29 15.23
N ALA A 313 -13.03 1.42 15.74
CA ALA A 313 -12.98 0.01 15.35
C ALA A 313 -14.28 -0.74 15.75
N VAL A 314 -14.78 -0.51 16.97
CA VAL A 314 -16.02 -1.10 17.45
C VAL A 314 -17.23 -0.56 16.66
N ALA A 315 -17.31 0.74 16.43
CA ALA A 315 -18.36 1.37 15.63
C ALA A 315 -18.36 0.84 14.19
N PHE A 316 -17.18 0.67 13.59
CA PHE A 316 -17.06 0.06 12.27
C PHE A 316 -17.55 -1.40 12.26
N LEU A 317 -17.14 -2.22 13.23
CA LEU A 317 -17.59 -3.61 13.32
C LEU A 317 -19.10 -3.72 13.54
N LEU A 318 -19.69 -2.83 14.35
CA LEU A 318 -21.13 -2.76 14.57
C LEU A 318 -21.88 -2.30 13.32
N ALA A 319 -21.41 -1.26 12.64
CA ALA A 319 -21.98 -0.77 11.39
C ALA A 319 -21.86 -1.82 10.27
N ALA A 320 -20.72 -2.49 10.15
CA ALA A 320 -20.49 -3.57 9.19
C ALA A 320 -21.41 -4.77 9.45
N LYS A 321 -21.69 -5.07 10.73
CA LYS A 321 -22.65 -6.10 11.13
C LYS A 321 -24.10 -5.69 10.80
N ALA A 322 -24.47 -4.44 11.07
CA ALA A 322 -25.82 -3.90 10.79
C ALA A 322 -26.11 -3.82 9.28
N ILE A 323 -25.12 -3.41 8.48
CA ILE A 323 -25.21 -3.31 7.01
C ILE A 323 -25.13 -4.69 6.34
N GLY A 324 -24.73 -5.72 7.10
CA GLY A 324 -24.79 -7.11 6.67
C GLY A 324 -23.72 -7.48 5.65
N ILE A 325 -22.51 -6.94 5.75
CA ILE A 325 -21.40 -7.24 4.83
C ILE A 325 -21.09 -8.75 4.86
N PRO A 326 -21.33 -9.50 3.78
CA PRO A 326 -21.20 -10.96 3.77
C PRO A 326 -19.76 -11.42 4.01
N GLU A 327 -18.77 -10.60 3.66
CA GLU A 327 -17.35 -10.84 3.86
C GLU A 327 -16.96 -10.87 5.35
N VAL A 328 -17.53 -10.00 6.17
CA VAL A 328 -17.31 -9.98 7.64
C VAL A 328 -17.96 -11.21 8.30
N ARG A 329 -19.12 -11.62 7.79
CA ARG A 329 -19.82 -12.83 8.26
C ARG A 329 -19.03 -14.10 8.01
N ARG A 330 -18.41 -14.23 6.82
CA ARG A 330 -17.55 -15.37 6.47
C ARG A 330 -16.24 -15.39 7.26
N ALA A 331 -15.60 -14.24 7.45
CA ALA A 331 -14.38 -14.15 8.28
C ALA A 331 -14.66 -14.59 9.72
N ARG A 332 -15.79 -14.17 10.30
CA ARG A 332 -16.20 -14.60 11.64
C ARG A 332 -16.50 -16.09 11.71
N ALA A 333 -17.19 -16.65 10.72
CA ALA A 333 -17.50 -18.08 10.67
C ALA A 333 -16.24 -18.96 10.61
N LEU A 334 -15.14 -18.49 10.02
CA LEU A 334 -13.85 -19.17 9.99
C LEU A 334 -13.06 -19.06 11.30
N LEU A 335 -13.31 -18.03 12.11
CA LEU A 335 -12.65 -17.84 13.42
C LEU A 335 -13.39 -18.54 14.56
N THR A 336 -14.67 -18.88 14.35
CA THR A 336 -15.52 -19.57 15.33
C THR A 336 -15.74 -21.05 15.01
N ALA A 337 -15.10 -21.58 13.97
CA ALA A 337 -15.11 -22.99 13.57
C ALA A 337 -13.77 -23.63 13.95
#